data_AF-A0A7E5X346-F1
#
_entry.id   AF-A0A7E5X346-F1
#
_cell.length_a   1.000
_cell.length_b   1.000
_cell.length_c   1.000
_cell.angle_alpha   90.00
_cell.angle_beta   90.00
_cell.angle_gamma   90.00
#
_symmetry.space_group_name_H-M   'P 1'
#
loop_
_entity.id
_entity.type
_entity.pdbx_description
1 polymer ?
#
loop_
_entity_poly.entity_id
_entity_poly.type
_entity_poly.pdbx_seq_one_letter_code
_entity_poly.pdbx_strand_id
1 'polypeptide(L)'
;MERCETTSFNVRGEGGTVERERAARAAASRKAERASLRALRPLEHPGAPAALARRRAAAQLEQDLAKLQAEWTLFVARSGLVRFPAEPAQYAHALTLHKDKQRELRRQLEMRLSALQAEVRQQLLLHRPWRCVEADFAEFPAPELAAVLSSKAVDVGTIRYPAPAGGHADDTIFVTPAQLAKLRELVTELQSDDVKLELRPLDVTVCAA
;
A
#
# COMPACT_ATOMS: atom_id res chain seq x y z
N MET A 1 -70.57 -43.66 32.35
CA MET A 1 -69.21 -43.07 32.43
C MET A 1 -68.50 -43.44 31.15
N GLU A 2 -68.58 -42.56 30.15
CA GLU A 2 -67.81 -42.69 28.91
C GLU A 2 -67.00 -41.42 28.75
N ARG A 3 -65.68 -41.57 28.61
CA ARG A 3 -64.71 -40.48 28.61
C ARG A 3 -64.71 -39.83 27.22
N CYS A 4 -64.99 -38.53 27.16
CA CYS A 4 -64.64 -37.71 26.00
C CYS A 4 -63.11 -37.61 25.91
N GLU A 5 -62.53 -38.23 24.88
CA GLU A 5 -61.15 -37.97 24.48
C GLU A 5 -61.12 -36.66 23.68
N THR A 6 -60.74 -35.57 24.35
CA THR A 6 -60.32 -34.35 23.68
C THR A 6 -58.90 -34.54 23.15
N THR A 7 -58.80 -34.93 21.88
CA THR A 7 -57.57 -34.85 21.09
C THR A 7 -57.11 -33.39 21.04
N SER A 8 -56.13 -33.05 21.88
CA SER A 8 -55.37 -31.82 21.79
C SER A 8 -54.39 -31.94 20.62
N PHE A 9 -54.77 -31.37 19.48
CA PHE A 9 -53.89 -31.25 18.33
C PHE A 9 -52.76 -30.26 18.69
N ASN A 10 -51.60 -30.81 19.03
CA ASN A 10 -50.43 -30.08 19.50
C ASN A 10 -49.71 -29.45 18.29
N VAL A 11 -50.10 -28.24 17.89
CA VAL A 11 -49.38 -27.44 16.87
C VAL A 11 -48.10 -26.88 17.51
N ARG A 12 -47.09 -27.73 17.70
CA ARG A 12 -45.75 -27.36 18.21
C ARG A 12 -44.61 -27.68 17.24
N GLY A 13 -44.92 -27.95 15.97
CA GLY A 13 -43.93 -28.35 14.95
C GLY A 13 -43.62 -27.30 13.86
N GLU A 14 -44.54 -26.36 13.59
CA GLU A 14 -44.47 -25.54 12.37
C GLU A 14 -43.89 -24.13 12.59
N GLY A 15 -43.96 -23.58 13.81
CA GLY A 15 -43.45 -22.23 14.09
C GLY A 15 -41.93 -22.12 13.94
N GLY A 16 -41.18 -23.16 14.35
CA GLY A 16 -39.71 -23.16 14.29
C GLY A 16 -39.13 -23.36 12.88
N THR A 17 -39.83 -24.08 12.01
CA THR A 17 -39.44 -24.28 10.61
C THR A 17 -39.73 -23.03 9.78
N VAL A 18 -40.90 -22.41 9.98
CA VAL A 18 -41.27 -21.14 9.32
C VAL A 18 -40.33 -20.00 9.71
N GLU A 19 -39.96 -19.86 10.99
CA GLU A 19 -39.01 -18.83 11.42
C GLU A 19 -37.59 -19.08 10.89
N ARG A 20 -37.17 -20.34 10.73
CA ARG A 20 -35.89 -20.69 10.08
C ARG A 20 -35.90 -20.37 8.59
N GLU A 21 -37.01 -20.66 7.89
CA GLU A 21 -37.16 -20.30 6.48
C GLU A 21 -37.19 -18.79 6.27
N ARG A 22 -37.89 -18.04 7.14
CA ARG A 22 -37.87 -16.57 7.15
C ARG A 22 -36.46 -16.02 7.40
N ALA A 23 -35.74 -16.57 8.38
CA ALA A 23 -34.36 -16.20 8.64
C ALA A 23 -33.43 -16.52 7.46
N ALA A 24 -33.62 -17.65 6.78
CA ALA A 24 -32.86 -18.03 5.59
C ALA A 24 -33.11 -17.07 4.41
N ARG A 25 -34.38 -16.69 4.17
CA ARG A 25 -34.74 -15.69 3.15
C ARG A 25 -34.15 -14.31 3.49
N ALA A 26 -34.28 -13.87 4.74
CA ALA A 26 -33.69 -12.61 5.19
C ALA A 26 -32.16 -12.61 5.08
N ALA A 27 -31.50 -13.74 5.38
CA ALA A 27 -30.06 -13.91 5.23
C ALA A 27 -29.63 -13.89 3.75
N ALA A 28 -30.42 -14.52 2.87
CA ALA A 28 -30.17 -14.51 1.42
C ALA A 28 -30.28 -13.08 0.85
N SER A 29 -31.33 -12.34 1.21
CA SER A 29 -31.49 -10.93 0.81
C SER A 29 -30.34 -10.06 1.34
N ARG A 30 -30.00 -10.18 2.63
CA ARG A 30 -28.85 -9.47 3.22
C ARG A 30 -27.52 -9.85 2.59
N LYS A 31 -27.36 -11.10 2.16
CA LYS A 31 -26.15 -11.56 1.46
C LYS A 31 -26.06 -10.92 0.07
N ALA A 32 -27.17 -10.85 -0.67
CA ALA A 32 -27.23 -10.17 -1.96
C ALA A 32 -26.95 -8.66 -1.81
N GLU A 33 -27.55 -8.00 -0.82
CA GLU A 33 -27.28 -6.59 -0.48
C GLU A 33 -25.81 -6.36 -0.11
N ARG A 34 -25.22 -7.24 0.71
CA ARG A 34 -23.80 -7.14 1.04
C ARG A 34 -22.90 -7.36 -0.16
N ALA A 35 -23.28 -8.25 -1.09
CA ALA A 35 -22.52 -8.50 -2.30
C ALA A 35 -22.56 -7.29 -3.23
N SER A 36 -23.71 -6.64 -3.41
CA SER A 36 -23.82 -5.42 -4.21
C SER A 36 -23.03 -4.26 -3.60
N LEU A 37 -23.06 -4.09 -2.26
CA LEU A 37 -22.24 -3.09 -1.59
C LEU A 37 -20.73 -3.37 -1.70
N ARG A 38 -20.32 -4.65 -1.62
CA ARG A 38 -18.91 -5.05 -1.77
C ARG A 38 -18.40 -4.93 -3.21
N ALA A 39 -19.28 -4.94 -4.20
CA ALA A 39 -18.93 -4.71 -5.60
C ALA A 39 -18.58 -3.24 -5.87
N LEU A 40 -19.01 -2.31 -5.01
CA LEU A 40 -18.65 -0.91 -5.10
C LEU A 40 -17.21 -0.67 -4.64
N ARG A 41 -16.57 0.33 -5.23
CA ARG A 41 -15.21 0.72 -4.85
C ARG A 41 -15.22 1.29 -3.42
N PRO A 42 -14.31 0.83 -2.54
CA PRO A 42 -14.13 1.43 -1.23
C PRO A 42 -13.82 2.92 -1.34
N LEU A 43 -14.53 3.74 -0.56
CA LEU A 43 -14.28 5.17 -0.44
C LEU A 43 -13.33 5.40 0.73
N GLU A 44 -12.12 5.88 0.46
CA GLU A 44 -11.18 6.30 1.48
C GLU A 44 -11.10 7.83 1.51
N HIS A 45 -11.31 8.42 2.69
CA HIS A 45 -11.14 9.86 2.85
C HIS A 45 -9.69 10.19 3.25
N PRO A 46 -8.91 10.89 2.40
CA PRO A 46 -7.51 11.18 2.70
C PRO A 46 -7.31 12.07 3.94
N GLY A 47 -8.34 12.83 4.34
CA GLY A 47 -8.33 13.69 5.53
C GLY A 47 -8.84 13.00 6.80
N ALA A 48 -9.22 11.72 6.74
CA ALA A 48 -9.68 10.99 7.91
C ALA A 48 -8.61 11.01 9.01
N PRO A 49 -9.00 11.10 10.31
CA PRO A 49 -8.04 11.23 11.41
C PRO A 49 -7.03 10.08 11.44
N ALA A 50 -7.47 8.86 11.13
CA ALA A 50 -6.59 7.69 11.04
C ALA A 50 -5.60 7.76 9.86
N ALA A 51 -5.97 8.38 8.74
CA ALA A 51 -5.06 8.61 7.61
C ALA A 51 -4.04 9.71 7.94
N LEU A 52 -4.47 10.79 8.60
CA LEU A 52 -3.60 11.87 9.04
C LEU A 52 -2.60 11.41 10.12
N ALA A 53 -3.04 10.62 11.10
CA ALA A 53 -2.16 10.09 12.14
C ALA A 53 -1.03 9.24 11.53
N ARG A 54 -1.37 8.37 10.57
CA ARG A 54 -0.39 7.55 9.85
C ARG A 54 0.62 8.39 9.05
N ARG A 55 0.16 9.42 8.33
CA ARG A 55 1.06 10.35 7.61
C ARG A 55 1.98 11.13 8.54
N ARG A 56 1.48 11.58 9.71
CA ARG A 56 2.30 12.25 10.72
C ARG A 56 3.37 11.33 11.29
N ALA A 57 3.02 10.07 11.57
CA ALA A 57 3.98 9.07 12.03
C ALA A 57 5.08 8.81 10.99
N ALA A 58 4.72 8.68 9.70
CA ALA A 58 5.70 8.55 8.63
C ALA A 58 6.62 9.77 8.52
N ALA A 59 6.06 10.99 8.56
CA ALA A 59 6.84 12.23 8.51
C ALA A 59 7.79 12.37 9.71
N GLN A 60 7.40 11.90 10.89
CA GLN A 60 8.26 11.89 12.08
C GLN A 60 9.46 10.97 11.87
N LEU A 61 9.25 9.76 11.36
CA LEU A 61 10.33 8.82 11.06
C LEU A 61 11.29 9.36 10.00
N GLU A 62 10.78 10.05 8.97
CA GLU A 62 11.61 10.72 7.96
C GLU A 62 12.49 11.82 8.59
N GLN A 63 11.93 12.63 9.49
CA GLN A 63 12.70 13.63 10.22
C GLN A 63 13.77 13.01 11.11
N ASP A 64 13.46 11.92 11.81
CA ASP A 64 14.39 11.27 12.71
C ASP A 64 15.51 10.53 11.95
N LEU A 65 15.20 9.95 10.78
CA LEU A 65 16.21 9.45 9.84
C LEU A 65 17.10 10.57 9.30
N ALA A 66 16.53 11.72 8.92
CA ALA A 66 17.31 12.85 8.44
C ALA A 66 18.25 13.40 9.52
N LYS A 67 17.78 13.48 10.78
CA LYS A 67 18.63 13.83 11.93
C LYS A 67 19.76 12.83 12.12
N LEU A 68 19.45 11.53 12.10
CA LEU A 68 20.47 10.48 12.25
C LEU A 68 21.50 10.53 11.11
N GLN A 69 21.06 10.79 9.88
CA GLN A 69 21.95 10.97 8.74
C GLN A 69 22.88 12.17 8.95
N ALA A 70 22.37 13.29 9.45
CA ALA A 70 23.19 14.46 9.78
C ALA A 70 24.17 14.18 10.94
N GLU A 71 23.75 13.47 11.98
CA GLU A 71 24.63 13.03 13.07
C GLU A 71 25.75 12.11 12.55
N TRP A 72 25.41 11.18 11.68
CA TRP A 72 26.37 10.27 11.05
C TRP A 72 27.38 11.01 10.16
N THR A 73 26.93 11.95 9.32
CA THR A 73 27.83 12.71 8.45
C THR A 73 28.77 13.59 9.26
N LEU A 74 28.27 14.24 10.32
CA LEU A 74 29.11 14.99 11.26
C LEU A 74 30.09 14.09 12.02
N PHE A 75 29.65 12.90 12.45
CA PHE A 75 30.52 11.91 13.08
C PHE A 75 31.66 11.49 12.15
N VAL A 76 31.34 11.13 10.89
CA VAL A 76 32.34 10.75 9.88
C VAL A 76 33.32 11.90 9.63
N ALA A 77 32.82 13.12 9.45
CA ALA A 77 33.67 14.30 9.25
C ALA A 77 34.61 14.57 10.44
N ARG A 78 34.14 14.36 11.68
CA ARG A 78 34.93 14.58 12.90
C ARG A 78 35.81 13.38 13.28
N SER A 79 35.59 12.21 12.69
CA SER A 79 36.28 10.97 13.06
C SER A 79 37.79 10.98 12.78
N GLY A 80 38.26 11.86 11.89
CA GLY A 80 39.70 12.05 11.67
C GLY A 80 40.39 12.95 12.71
N LEU A 81 39.62 13.69 13.53
CA LEU A 81 40.17 14.77 14.35
C LEU A 81 40.49 14.30 15.78
N VAL A 82 41.72 13.81 15.96
CA VAL A 82 42.27 13.47 17.29
C VAL A 82 42.86 14.74 17.93
N ARG A 83 42.38 15.10 19.13
CA ARG A 83 43.00 16.16 19.94
C ARG A 83 44.10 15.58 20.80
N PHE A 84 45.34 15.86 20.43
CA PHE A 84 46.50 15.42 21.21
C PHE A 84 46.78 16.40 22.37
N PRO A 85 47.20 15.88 23.54
CA PRO A 85 47.68 16.71 24.64
C PRO A 85 49.02 17.40 24.29
N ALA A 86 49.48 18.34 25.12
CA ALA A 86 50.77 19.00 24.88
C ALA A 86 51.96 18.06 25.15
N GLU A 87 51.81 17.08 26.05
CA GLU A 87 52.87 16.14 26.42
C GLU A 87 52.89 14.89 25.51
N PRO A 88 54.04 14.57 24.89
CA PRO A 88 54.16 13.45 23.94
C PRO A 88 54.01 12.07 24.59
N ALA A 89 54.32 11.93 25.88
CA ALA A 89 54.16 10.67 26.61
C ALA A 89 52.69 10.22 26.69
N GLN A 90 51.75 11.15 26.60
CA GLN A 90 50.31 10.87 26.73
C GLN A 90 49.62 10.58 25.38
N TYR A 91 50.34 10.65 24.25
CA TYR A 91 49.74 10.51 22.91
C TYR A 91 49.12 9.14 22.69
N ALA A 92 49.81 8.07 23.12
CA ALA A 92 49.31 6.71 23.00
C ALA A 92 47.99 6.53 23.76
N HIS A 93 47.91 7.07 24.97
CA HIS A 93 46.70 7.01 25.80
C HIS A 93 45.54 7.85 25.23
N ALA A 94 45.84 9.06 24.73
CA ALA A 94 44.85 9.90 24.06
C ALA A 94 44.27 9.23 22.81
N LEU A 95 45.10 8.51 22.04
CA LEU A 95 44.67 7.75 20.87
C LEU A 95 43.77 6.57 21.23
N THR A 96 44.10 5.78 22.25
CA THR A 96 43.24 4.66 22.68
C THR A 96 41.89 5.18 23.14
N LEU A 97 41.89 6.22 23.97
CA LEU A 97 40.66 6.84 24.49
C LEU A 97 39.80 7.44 23.37
N HIS A 98 40.43 8.02 22.34
CA HIS A 98 39.71 8.50 21.17
C HIS A 98 39.08 7.37 20.35
N LYS A 99 39.82 6.28 20.10
CA LYS A 99 39.31 5.09 19.40
C LYS A 99 38.12 4.47 20.13
N ASP A 100 38.20 4.36 21.45
CA ASP A 100 37.12 3.79 22.26
C ASP A 100 35.88 4.69 22.26
N LYS A 101 36.05 6.02 22.34
CA LYS A 101 34.94 6.97 22.16
C LYS A 101 34.27 6.85 20.79
N GLN A 102 35.04 6.67 19.72
CA GLN A 102 34.47 6.49 18.39
C GLN A 102 33.73 5.18 18.23
N ARG A 103 34.27 4.09 18.79
CA ARG A 103 33.59 2.79 18.81
C ARG A 103 32.25 2.88 19.51
N GLU A 104 32.21 3.55 20.65
CA GLU A 104 30.98 3.73 21.43
C GLU A 104 29.95 4.59 20.67
N LEU A 105 30.36 5.74 20.13
CA LEU A 105 29.47 6.59 19.33
C LEU A 105 28.92 5.86 18.10
N ARG A 106 29.78 5.11 17.39
CA ARG A 106 29.34 4.27 16.26
C ARG A 106 28.31 3.24 16.70
N ARG A 107 28.52 2.56 17.83
CA ARG A 107 27.58 1.59 18.40
C ARG A 107 26.23 2.23 18.71
N GLN A 108 26.23 3.42 19.29
CA GLN A 108 25.00 4.16 19.61
C GLN A 108 24.24 4.56 18.35
N LEU A 109 24.93 5.05 17.31
CA LEU A 109 24.31 5.39 16.02
C LEU A 109 23.75 4.14 15.32
N GLU A 110 24.47 3.01 15.35
CA GLU A 110 24.00 1.73 14.80
C GLU A 110 22.75 1.21 15.54
N MET A 111 22.73 1.28 16.87
CA MET A 111 21.53 0.90 17.65
C MET A 111 20.32 1.77 17.28
N ARG A 112 20.51 3.10 17.20
CA ARG A 112 19.43 4.03 16.78
C ARG A 112 18.94 3.72 15.36
N LEU A 113 19.85 3.43 14.44
CA LEU A 113 19.50 3.02 13.07
C LEU A 113 18.65 1.75 13.08
N SER A 114 19.05 0.72 13.83
CA SER A 114 18.28 -0.53 13.92
C SER A 114 16.88 -0.34 14.52
N ALA A 115 16.74 0.54 15.52
CA ALA A 115 15.45 0.87 16.12
C ALA A 115 14.54 1.59 15.12
N LEU A 116 15.06 2.63 14.45
CA LEU A 116 14.33 3.34 13.40
C LEU A 116 13.94 2.43 12.24
N GLN A 117 14.82 1.50 11.83
CA GLN A 117 14.50 0.50 10.81
C GLN A 117 13.32 -0.40 11.22
N ALA A 118 13.27 -0.84 12.48
CA ALA A 118 12.15 -1.63 12.99
C ALA A 118 10.84 -0.83 13.00
N GLU A 119 10.88 0.44 13.42
CA GLU A 119 9.71 1.32 13.43
C GLU A 119 9.19 1.62 12.02
N VAL A 120 10.08 1.86 11.05
CA VAL A 120 9.72 2.03 9.63
C VAL A 120 9.05 0.77 9.09
N ARG A 121 9.61 -0.41 9.37
CA ARG A 121 8.99 -1.69 8.96
C ARG A 121 7.60 -1.84 9.56
N GLN A 122 7.44 -1.53 10.85
CA GLN A 122 6.13 -1.58 11.51
C GLN A 122 5.11 -0.63 10.86
N GLN A 123 5.50 0.61 10.53
CA GLN A 123 4.63 1.55 9.83
C GLN A 123 4.25 1.06 8.43
N LEU A 124 5.19 0.44 7.70
CA LEU A 124 4.92 -0.13 6.37
C LEU A 124 3.89 -1.28 6.43
N LEU A 125 4.01 -2.17 7.42
CA LEU A 125 3.03 -3.23 7.66
C LEU A 125 1.63 -2.67 7.95
N LEU A 126 1.52 -1.57 8.71
CA LEU A 126 0.25 -0.90 8.98
C LEU A 126 -0.34 -0.21 7.74
N HIS A 127 0.50 0.33 6.87
CA HIS A 127 0.06 0.96 5.62
C HIS A 127 -0.34 -0.05 4.55
N ARG A 128 0.29 -1.22 4.53
CA ARG A 128 0.10 -2.24 3.50
C ARG A 128 0.04 -3.65 4.10
N PRO A 129 -1.02 -3.98 4.86
CA PRO A 129 -1.11 -5.21 5.63
C PRO A 129 -1.05 -6.52 4.80
N TRP A 130 -1.26 -6.44 3.49
CA TRP A 130 -1.26 -7.60 2.58
C TRP A 130 -0.16 -7.57 1.53
N ARG A 131 0.69 -6.52 1.52
CA ARG A 131 1.78 -6.37 0.53
C ARG A 131 3.17 -6.39 1.14
N CYS A 132 3.26 -6.57 2.45
CA CYS A 132 4.53 -6.60 3.16
C CYS A 132 4.47 -7.73 4.18
N VAL A 133 5.28 -8.76 3.97
CA VAL A 133 5.68 -9.77 4.95
C VAL A 133 7.08 -9.39 5.44
N GLU A 134 7.47 -9.75 6.66
CA GLU A 134 8.81 -9.44 7.16
C GLU A 134 9.94 -9.94 6.24
N ALA A 135 9.71 -11.06 5.54
CA ALA A 135 10.61 -11.63 4.54
C ALA A 135 10.81 -10.74 3.32
N ASP A 136 9.80 -9.96 2.91
CA ASP A 136 9.88 -9.06 1.75
C ASP A 136 10.86 -7.90 1.98
N PHE A 137 11.23 -7.62 3.24
CA PHE A 137 12.25 -6.61 3.57
C PHE A 137 13.69 -7.12 3.48
N ALA A 138 13.91 -8.43 3.27
CA ALA A 138 15.24 -9.00 3.08
C ALA A 138 15.70 -8.94 1.62
N GLU A 139 14.76 -8.90 0.67
CA GLU A 139 15.03 -8.86 -0.77
C GLU A 139 14.82 -7.44 -1.31
N PHE A 140 15.90 -6.80 -1.76
CA PHE A 140 15.83 -5.49 -2.41
C PHE A 140 16.31 -5.57 -3.87
N PRO A 141 15.53 -5.02 -4.83
CA PRO A 141 14.19 -4.45 -4.70
C PRO A 141 13.10 -5.53 -4.54
N ALA A 142 11.99 -5.20 -3.86
CA ALA A 142 10.87 -6.12 -3.72
C ALA A 142 10.38 -6.59 -5.11
N PRO A 143 10.08 -7.89 -5.30
CA PRO A 143 9.76 -8.46 -6.61
C PRO A 143 8.55 -7.79 -7.27
N GLU A 144 7.55 -7.37 -6.49
CA GLU A 144 6.40 -6.60 -7.01
C GLU A 144 6.80 -5.19 -7.49
N LEU A 145 7.71 -4.52 -6.79
CA LEU A 145 8.20 -3.20 -7.18
C LEU A 145 9.08 -3.30 -8.42
N ALA A 146 9.91 -4.35 -8.52
CA ALA A 146 10.64 -4.68 -9.74
C ALA A 146 9.69 -4.95 -10.92
N ALA A 147 8.57 -5.65 -10.70
CA ALA A 147 7.55 -5.90 -11.71
C ALA A 147 6.83 -4.61 -12.15
N VAL A 148 6.46 -3.73 -11.23
CA VAL A 148 5.81 -2.43 -11.52
C VAL A 148 6.76 -1.46 -12.22
N LEU A 149 8.04 -1.44 -11.83
CA LEU A 149 9.07 -0.61 -12.48
C LEU A 149 9.49 -1.18 -13.84
N SER A 150 9.19 -2.45 -14.13
CA SER A 150 9.38 -2.99 -15.47
C SER A 150 8.35 -2.35 -16.42
N SER A 151 8.84 -1.66 -17.45
CA SER A 151 8.06 -0.92 -18.45
C SER A 151 7.02 -1.74 -19.21
N LYS A 152 7.00 -3.08 -19.04
CA LYS A 152 6.00 -3.99 -19.61
C LYS A 152 4.60 -3.81 -19.00
N ALA A 153 4.44 -3.00 -17.97
CA ALA A 153 3.18 -2.86 -17.24
C ALA A 153 2.24 -1.78 -17.81
N VAL A 154 2.65 -0.98 -18.80
CA VAL A 154 1.86 0.15 -19.30
C VAL A 154 1.63 0.03 -20.82
N ASP A 155 0.37 -0.14 -21.19
CA ASP A 155 -0.09 -0.06 -22.59
C ASP A 155 -0.46 1.40 -22.92
N VAL A 156 0.04 1.90 -24.06
CA VAL A 156 -0.33 3.22 -24.59
C VAL A 156 -1.04 3.03 -25.92
N GLY A 157 -2.13 3.76 -26.11
CA GLY A 157 -2.91 3.65 -27.34
C GLY A 157 -3.69 4.88 -27.68
N THR A 158 -4.19 4.90 -28.90
CA THR A 158 -5.03 5.99 -29.43
C THR A 158 -6.43 5.48 -29.66
N ILE A 159 -7.42 6.26 -29.22
CA ILE A 159 -8.84 6.05 -29.54
C ILE A 159 -9.21 7.09 -30.60
N ARG A 160 -9.50 6.64 -31.80
CA ARG A 160 -10.07 7.51 -32.85
C ARG A 160 -11.58 7.44 -32.76
N TYR A 161 -12.24 8.59 -32.83
CA TYR A 161 -13.69 8.72 -32.89
C TYR A 161 -14.07 9.99 -33.65
N PRO A 162 -15.27 10.07 -34.25
CA PRO A 162 -15.72 11.26 -34.95
C PRO A 162 -16.02 12.38 -33.95
N ALA A 163 -15.10 13.34 -33.83
CA ALA A 163 -15.29 14.54 -33.01
C ALA A 163 -15.83 15.70 -33.87
N PRO A 164 -16.73 16.56 -33.35
CA PRO A 164 -17.17 17.76 -34.06
C PRO A 164 -16.00 18.72 -34.29
N ALA A 165 -16.03 19.43 -35.44
CA ALA A 165 -14.99 20.37 -35.85
C ALA A 165 -14.82 21.51 -34.82
N GLY A 166 -13.92 21.32 -33.85
CA GLY A 166 -13.72 22.20 -32.70
C GLY A 166 -13.40 21.47 -31.38
N GLY A 167 -13.49 20.14 -31.33
CA GLY A 167 -13.07 19.36 -30.16
C GLY A 167 -11.55 19.31 -29.98
N HIS A 168 -11.09 19.28 -28.73
CA HIS A 168 -9.68 19.04 -28.39
C HIS A 168 -9.28 17.65 -28.90
N ALA A 169 -8.34 17.59 -29.86
CA ALA A 169 -7.98 16.36 -30.54
C ALA A 169 -7.02 15.45 -29.74
N ASP A 170 -6.32 16.02 -28.75
CA ASP A 170 -5.19 15.37 -28.08
C ASP A 170 -5.34 15.34 -26.55
N ASP A 171 -6.42 14.71 -26.06
CA ASP A 171 -6.60 14.47 -24.62
C ASP A 171 -5.97 13.13 -24.22
N THR A 172 -5.01 13.18 -23.28
CA THR A 172 -4.41 11.98 -22.68
C THR A 172 -5.25 11.51 -21.49
N ILE A 173 -5.80 10.30 -21.57
CA ILE A 173 -6.66 9.73 -20.52
C ILE A 173 -5.95 8.54 -19.87
N PHE A 174 -5.83 8.57 -18.54
CA PHE A 174 -5.30 7.44 -17.78
C PHE A 174 -6.44 6.52 -17.36
N VAL A 175 -6.34 5.25 -17.76
CA VAL A 175 -7.42 4.26 -17.58
C VAL A 175 -6.89 3.07 -16.81
N THR A 176 -7.68 2.57 -15.85
CA THR A 176 -7.35 1.32 -15.13
C THR A 176 -7.64 0.08 -15.99
N PRO A 177 -7.00 -1.08 -15.75
CA PRO A 177 -7.25 -2.29 -16.53
C PRO A 177 -8.73 -2.72 -16.60
N ALA A 178 -9.47 -2.54 -15.50
CA ALA A 178 -10.90 -2.85 -15.46
C ALA A 178 -11.75 -1.87 -16.31
N GLN A 179 -11.37 -0.58 -16.33
CA GLN A 179 -12.02 0.40 -17.22
C GLN A 179 -11.65 0.15 -18.68
N LEU A 180 -10.41 -0.23 -18.96
CA LEU A 180 -9.95 -0.59 -20.30
C LEU A 180 -10.68 -1.82 -20.85
N ALA A 181 -10.91 -2.84 -20.01
CA ALA A 181 -11.69 -4.02 -20.39
C ALA A 181 -13.12 -3.64 -20.80
N LYS A 182 -13.79 -2.78 -20.01
CA LYS A 182 -15.11 -2.24 -20.36
C LYS A 182 -15.10 -1.42 -21.64
N LEU A 183 -14.06 -0.61 -21.86
CA LEU A 183 -13.92 0.15 -23.11
C LEU A 183 -13.75 -0.79 -24.30
N ARG A 184 -12.98 -1.89 -24.17
CA ARG A 184 -12.86 -2.91 -25.21
C ARG A 184 -14.20 -3.56 -25.52
N GLU A 185 -14.97 -3.95 -24.49
CA GLU A 185 -16.33 -4.50 -24.65
C GLU A 185 -17.23 -3.53 -25.43
N LEU A 186 -17.28 -2.26 -25.02
CA LEU A 186 -18.10 -1.24 -25.69
C LEU A 186 -17.68 -0.99 -27.15
N VAL A 187 -16.38 -0.93 -27.43
CA VAL A 187 -15.89 -0.77 -28.82
C VAL A 187 -16.24 -2.00 -29.66
N THR A 188 -16.17 -3.21 -29.10
CA THR A 188 -16.58 -4.42 -29.82
C THR A 188 -18.10 -4.50 -30.05
N GLU A 189 -18.91 -4.00 -29.12
CA GLU A 189 -20.37 -3.95 -29.27
C GLU A 189 -20.82 -2.94 -30.31
N LEU A 190 -20.12 -1.80 -30.41
CA LEU A 190 -20.46 -0.74 -31.36
C LEU A 190 -20.24 -1.14 -32.82
N GLN A 191 -19.35 -2.10 -33.10
CA GLN A 191 -19.02 -2.62 -34.44
C GLN A 191 -18.90 -1.53 -35.54
N SER A 192 -18.50 -0.31 -35.17
CA SER A 192 -18.46 0.83 -36.08
C SER A 192 -17.03 1.05 -36.60
N ASP A 193 -16.90 1.27 -37.91
CA ASP A 193 -15.59 1.52 -38.54
C ASP A 193 -14.94 2.84 -38.09
N ASP A 194 -15.75 3.73 -37.50
CA ASP A 194 -15.38 5.08 -37.06
C ASP A 194 -14.67 5.10 -35.70
N VAL A 195 -14.74 4.01 -34.92
CA VAL A 195 -14.11 3.93 -33.58
C VAL A 195 -13.02 2.85 -33.57
N LYS A 196 -11.75 3.27 -33.45
CA LYS A 196 -10.59 2.36 -33.44
C LYS A 196 -9.78 2.55 -32.17
N LEU A 197 -9.57 1.45 -31.45
CA LEU A 197 -8.71 1.37 -30.25
C LEU A 197 -7.44 0.59 -30.61
N GLU A 198 -6.33 1.29 -30.81
CA GLU A 198 -5.02 0.69 -31.05
C GLU A 198 -4.16 0.84 -29.80
N LEU A 199 -3.76 -0.27 -29.17
CA LEU A 199 -2.86 -0.27 -28.01
C LEU A 199 -1.53 -0.89 -28.41
N ARG A 200 -0.43 -0.24 -28.04
CA ARG A 200 0.94 -0.74 -28.19
C ARG A 200 1.61 -0.73 -26.82
N PRO A 201 2.47 -1.72 -26.52
CA PRO A 201 3.31 -1.64 -25.33
C PRO A 201 4.16 -0.38 -25.41
N LEU A 202 4.33 0.33 -24.29
CA LEU A 202 5.16 1.53 -24.25
C LEU A 202 6.63 1.15 -24.57
N ASP A 203 7.17 1.73 -25.64
CA ASP A 203 8.58 1.58 -25.98
C ASP A 203 9.46 2.24 -24.91
N VAL A 204 10.57 1.59 -24.55
CA VAL A 204 11.49 2.05 -23.51
C VAL A 204 12.35 3.20 -24.04
N THR A 205 11.75 4.35 -24.28
CA THR A 205 12.50 5.61 -24.31
C THR A 205 12.58 6.09 -22.88
N VAL A 206 13.78 6.00 -22.31
CA VAL A 206 14.12 6.53 -20.98
C VAL A 206 13.82 8.03 -20.96
N CYS A 207 12.62 8.41 -20.52
CA CYS A 207 12.35 9.77 -20.10
C CYS A 207 12.81 9.90 -18.65
N ALA A 208 14.12 10.14 -18.49
CA ALA A 208 14.63 10.76 -17.28
C ALA A 208 14.14 12.22 -17.27
N ALA A 209 13.28 12.55 -16.31
CA ALA A 209 12.97 13.91 -15.88
C ALA A 209 12.87 13.91 -14.35
#